data_AF-A0A8T5QII1-F1
#
_entry.id   AF-A0A8T5QII1-F1
#
_cell.length_a   1.000
_cell.length_b   1.000
_cell.length_c   1.000
_cell.angle_alpha   90.00
_cell.angle_beta   90.00
_cell.angle_gamma   90.00
#
_symmetry.space_group_name_H-M   'P 1'
#
loop_
_entity.id
_entity.type
_entity.pdbx_description
1 polymer ?
#
loop_
_entity_poly.entity_id
_entity_poly.type
_entity_poly.pdbx_seq_one_letter_code
_entity_poly.pdbx_strand_id
1 'polypeptide(L)'
;MAIEIDDLKKKYLNQISGEVDPDAKEVRSRDYVNFRSELIPKSANWYEKWCNAFEKFMRLNPPPKVKEEMQEQIDVAHLNVTPEGVYSFSFLLPMLLVLISIFGFVVIPTLFNLGMSTFFLMVSLTISLVLIIPLQRYPKFLAASWRSKTTNQMVLCVFYLVAYLRHTSNLER
;
A
#
# COMPACT_ATOMS: atom_id res chain seq x y z
N MET A 1 -4.54 -32.65 -27.78
CA MET A 1 -5.10 -31.29 -27.69
C MET A 1 -4.22 -30.33 -26.85
N ALA A 2 -3.72 -30.72 -25.66
CA ALA A 2 -2.80 -29.86 -24.89
C ALA A 2 -1.40 -29.68 -25.55
N ILE A 3 -0.92 -30.70 -26.25
CA ILE A 3 0.42 -30.72 -26.88
C ILE A 3 0.51 -29.73 -28.06
N GLU A 4 -0.56 -29.58 -28.85
CA GLU A 4 -0.60 -28.62 -29.97
C GLU A 4 -0.56 -27.16 -29.52
N ILE A 5 -1.25 -26.82 -28.42
CA ILE A 5 -1.30 -25.45 -27.91
C ILE A 5 0.07 -25.04 -27.37
N ASP A 6 0.77 -25.95 -26.70
CA ASP A 6 2.09 -25.67 -26.13
C ASP A 6 3.17 -25.53 -27.23
N ASP A 7 3.07 -26.32 -28.30
CA ASP A 7 3.92 -26.17 -29.48
C ASP A 7 3.63 -24.89 -30.27
N LEU A 8 2.35 -24.52 -30.43
CA LEU A 8 1.97 -23.23 -31.01
C LEU A 8 2.52 -22.06 -30.18
N LYS A 9 2.38 -22.13 -28.86
CA LYS A 9 2.89 -21.11 -27.94
C LYS A 9 4.41 -20.98 -28.05
N LYS A 10 5.14 -22.09 -28.12
CA LYS A 10 6.59 -22.10 -28.36
C LYS A 10 6.97 -21.49 -29.71
N LYS A 11 6.24 -21.82 -30.76
CA LYS A 11 6.49 -21.29 -32.11
C LYS A 11 6.32 -19.77 -32.16
N TYR A 12 5.25 -19.24 -31.58
CA TYR A 12 5.02 -17.79 -31.52
C TYR A 12 5.99 -17.10 -30.56
N LEU A 13 6.34 -17.71 -29.42
CA LEU A 13 7.39 -17.18 -28.52
C LEU A 13 8.72 -17.04 -29.23
N ASN A 14 9.12 -18.05 -30.02
CA ASN A 14 10.37 -18.04 -30.77
C ASN A 14 10.37 -16.99 -31.90
N GLN A 15 9.22 -16.78 -32.55
CA GLN A 15 9.08 -15.71 -33.55
C GLN A 15 9.17 -14.32 -32.91
N ILE A 16 8.47 -14.10 -31.79
CA ILE A 16 8.50 -12.83 -31.06
C ILE A 16 9.89 -12.57 -30.48
N SER A 17 10.57 -13.58 -29.92
CA SER A 17 11.93 -13.45 -29.39
C SER A 17 12.99 -13.17 -30.47
N GLY A 18 12.70 -13.50 -31.73
CA GLY A 18 13.58 -13.18 -32.86
C GLY A 18 13.47 -11.73 -33.33
N GLU A 19 12.34 -11.08 -33.07
CA GLU A 19 12.08 -9.67 -33.42
C GLU A 19 12.35 -8.71 -32.25
N VAL A 20 12.40 -9.22 -31.02
CA VAL A 20 12.69 -8.45 -29.81
C VAL A 20 14.19 -8.52 -29.52
N ASP A 21 14.89 -7.42 -29.78
CA ASP A 21 16.28 -7.24 -29.36
C ASP A 21 16.38 -7.36 -27.82
N PRO A 22 17.10 -8.35 -27.28
CA PRO A 22 17.16 -8.61 -25.84
C PRO A 22 17.87 -7.50 -25.05
N ASP A 23 18.55 -6.57 -25.73
CA ASP A 23 19.20 -5.39 -25.12
C ASP A 23 18.53 -4.07 -25.52
N ALA A 24 17.39 -4.12 -26.21
CA ALA A 24 16.57 -2.93 -26.43
C ALA A 24 16.01 -2.45 -25.09
N LYS A 25 16.68 -1.46 -24.51
CA LYS A 25 16.09 -0.61 -23.46
C LYS A 25 14.71 -0.21 -23.95
N GLU A 26 13.65 -0.62 -23.23
CA GLU A 26 12.28 -0.19 -23.52
C GLU A 26 12.28 1.34 -23.71
N VAL A 27 12.22 1.79 -24.97
CA VAL A 27 12.15 3.22 -25.29
C VAL A 27 10.74 3.68 -24.96
N ARG A 28 10.49 3.86 -23.67
CA ARG A 28 9.26 4.46 -23.18
C ARG A 28 9.39 5.95 -23.37
N SER A 29 8.37 6.56 -23.97
CA SER A 29 8.32 8.01 -24.07
C SER A 29 8.40 8.60 -22.66
N ARG A 30 9.11 9.73 -22.53
CA ARG A 30 9.22 10.43 -21.25
C ARG A 30 7.84 10.73 -20.66
N ASP A 31 6.89 11.07 -21.53
CA ASP A 31 5.50 11.32 -21.17
C ASP A 31 4.79 10.08 -20.65
N TYR A 32 5.03 8.89 -21.23
CA TYR A 32 4.50 7.63 -20.71
C TYR A 32 5.10 7.28 -19.35
N VAL A 33 6.41 7.47 -19.16
CA VAL A 33 7.06 7.22 -17.86
C VAL A 33 6.53 8.19 -16.80
N ASN A 34 6.39 9.47 -17.13
CA ASN A 34 5.84 10.49 -16.25
C ASN A 34 4.37 10.19 -15.92
N PHE A 35 3.53 9.93 -16.92
CA PHE A 35 2.13 9.57 -16.76
C PHE A 35 1.96 8.30 -15.92
N ARG A 36 2.77 7.27 -16.17
CA ARG A 36 2.78 6.05 -15.35
C ARG A 36 3.16 6.36 -13.91
N SER A 37 4.15 7.22 -13.68
CA SER A 37 4.58 7.61 -12.34
C SER A 37 3.58 8.52 -11.60
N GLU A 38 2.72 9.23 -12.35
CA GLU A 38 1.64 10.07 -11.83
C GLU A 38 0.37 9.26 -11.55
N LEU A 39 0.07 8.27 -12.41
CA LEU A 39 -1.09 7.38 -12.28
C LEU A 39 -0.90 6.30 -11.23
N ILE A 40 0.32 5.73 -11.13
CA ILE A 40 0.65 4.83 -10.03
C ILE A 40 0.59 5.70 -8.78
N PRO A 41 -0.39 5.47 -7.89
CA PRO A 41 -0.50 6.28 -6.70
C PRO A 41 0.85 6.22 -6.00
N LYS A 42 1.38 7.37 -5.59
CA LYS A 42 2.43 7.43 -4.55
C LYS A 42 1.79 6.94 -3.24
N SER A 43 1.38 5.68 -3.22
CA SER A 43 0.76 5.00 -2.11
C SER A 43 1.70 5.15 -0.93
N ALA A 44 1.16 5.78 0.11
CA ALA A 44 1.80 6.23 1.35
C ALA A 44 3.29 5.91 1.54
N ASN A 45 4.18 6.64 0.85
CA ASN A 45 5.63 6.41 0.87
C ASN A 45 6.22 6.44 2.29
N TRP A 46 5.59 7.15 3.23
CA TRP A 46 6.00 7.12 4.63
C TRP A 46 5.55 5.82 5.32
N TYR A 47 4.27 5.44 5.21
CA TYR A 47 3.71 4.24 5.84
C TYR A 47 4.39 2.96 5.31
N GLU A 48 4.60 2.88 3.99
CA GLU A 48 5.31 1.76 3.36
C GLU A 48 6.74 1.63 3.88
N LYS A 49 7.48 2.75 3.97
CA LYS A 49 8.84 2.75 4.53
C LYS A 49 8.86 2.24 5.96
N TRP A 50 7.92 2.68 6.80
CA TRP A 50 7.86 2.23 8.19
C TRP A 50 7.49 0.75 8.26
N CYS A 51 6.46 0.29 7.57
CA CYS A 51 6.07 -1.13 7.55
C CYS A 51 7.23 -2.03 7.09
N ASN A 52 7.93 -1.64 6.02
CA ASN A 52 9.07 -2.39 5.49
C ASN A 52 10.30 -2.32 6.42
N ALA A 53 10.49 -1.23 7.16
CA ALA A 53 11.54 -1.13 8.18
C ALA A 53 11.25 -2.03 9.39
N PHE A 54 10.01 -2.03 9.86
CA PHE A 54 9.60 -2.85 11.00
C PHE A 54 9.53 -4.34 10.67
N GLU A 55 9.15 -4.71 9.44
CA GLU A 55 9.22 -6.10 8.97
C GLU A 55 10.65 -6.67 9.01
N LYS A 56 11.65 -5.85 8.65
CA LYS A 56 13.06 -6.25 8.72
C LYS A 56 13.54 -6.45 10.16
N PHE A 57 12.96 -5.73 11.11
CA PHE A 57 13.33 -5.82 12.52
C PHE A 57 12.63 -7.00 13.21
N MET A 58 11.35 -7.23 12.93
CA MET A 58 10.56 -8.29 13.56
C MET A 58 9.40 -8.72 12.65
N ARG A 59 9.28 -10.03 12.42
CA ARG A 59 8.16 -10.63 11.68
C ARG A 59 7.16 -11.24 12.65
N LEU A 60 6.06 -10.55 12.89
CA LEU A 60 4.91 -11.09 13.63
C LEU A 60 3.92 -11.67 12.64
N ASN A 61 3.67 -12.97 12.75
CA ASN A 61 2.78 -13.68 11.83
C ASN A 61 1.32 -13.55 12.31
N PRO A 62 0.43 -12.85 11.58
CA PRO A 62 -0.97 -12.76 11.94
C PRO A 62 -1.71 -14.09 11.74
N PRO A 63 -2.85 -14.31 12.40
CA PRO A 63 -3.69 -15.48 12.16
C PRO A 63 -4.18 -15.53 10.70
N PRO A 64 -4.39 -16.73 10.12
CA PRO A 64 -4.60 -16.92 8.68
C PRO A 64 -5.79 -16.12 8.12
N LYS A 65 -6.91 -16.05 8.86
CA LYS A 65 -8.09 -15.27 8.45
C LYS A 65 -7.81 -13.78 8.30
N VAL A 66 -7.03 -13.21 9.22
CA VAL A 66 -6.68 -11.77 9.20
C VAL A 66 -5.62 -11.52 8.13
N LYS A 67 -4.72 -12.47 7.90
CA LYS A 67 -3.70 -12.39 6.85
C LYS A 67 -4.35 -12.27 5.46
N GLU A 68 -5.35 -13.09 5.17
CA GLU A 68 -6.07 -13.07 3.88
C GLU A 68 -6.83 -11.75 3.66
N GLU A 69 -7.65 -11.33 4.64
CA GLU A 69 -8.40 -10.06 4.53
C GLU A 69 -7.45 -8.86 4.35
N MET A 70 -6.31 -8.87 5.07
CA MET A 70 -5.36 -7.78 5.00
C MET A 70 -4.54 -7.80 3.71
N GLN A 71 -4.23 -8.98 3.16
CA GLN A 71 -3.59 -9.12 1.86
C GLN A 71 -4.47 -8.56 0.75
N GLU A 72 -5.77 -8.91 0.73
CA GLU A 72 -6.72 -8.38 -0.26
C GLU A 72 -6.77 -6.85 -0.21
N GLN A 73 -6.78 -6.27 0.99
CA GLN A 73 -6.79 -4.81 1.16
C GLN A 73 -5.49 -4.15 0.70
N ILE A 74 -4.34 -4.79 0.94
CA ILE A 74 -3.03 -4.32 0.48
C ILE A 74 -2.98 -4.33 -1.06
N ASP A 75 -3.46 -5.41 -1.68
CA ASP A 75 -3.47 -5.57 -3.13
C ASP A 75 -4.39 -4.53 -3.79
N VAL A 76 -5.61 -4.34 -3.27
CA VAL A 76 -6.53 -3.30 -3.76
C VAL A 76 -5.95 -1.90 -3.59
N ALA A 77 -5.27 -1.65 -2.47
CA ALA A 77 -4.62 -0.36 -2.19
C ALA A 77 -3.31 -0.15 -2.97
N HIS A 78 -2.81 -1.16 -3.70
CA HIS A 78 -1.54 -1.14 -4.42
C HIS A 78 -0.37 -0.72 -3.52
N LEU A 79 -0.36 -1.23 -2.27
CA LEU A 79 0.70 -0.96 -1.30
C LEU A 79 1.83 -1.97 -1.44
N ASN A 80 3.08 -1.52 -1.45
CA ASN A 80 4.26 -2.39 -1.47
C ASN A 80 4.68 -2.81 -0.05
N VAL A 81 3.80 -3.51 0.66
CA VAL A 81 4.02 -3.98 2.04
C VAL A 81 3.49 -5.40 2.23
N THR A 82 4.02 -6.13 3.20
CA THR A 82 3.48 -7.44 3.60
C THR A 82 2.45 -7.31 4.73
N PRO A 83 1.49 -8.26 4.84
CA PRO A 83 0.59 -8.32 6.00
C PRO A 83 1.33 -8.45 7.33
N GLU A 84 2.47 -9.13 7.31
CA GLU A 84 3.35 -9.31 8.47
C GLU A 84 3.99 -7.97 8.88
N GLY A 85 4.41 -7.15 7.93
CA GLY A 85 4.94 -5.81 8.18
C GLY A 85 3.92 -4.86 8.78
N VAL A 86 2.69 -4.86 8.27
CA VAL A 86 1.58 -4.04 8.82
C VAL A 86 1.21 -4.47 10.23
N TYR A 87 1.13 -5.79 10.47
CA TYR A 87 0.83 -6.33 11.79
C TYR A 87 1.95 -5.97 12.78
N SER A 88 3.21 -6.15 12.36
CA SER A 88 4.38 -5.83 13.19
C SER A 88 4.45 -4.34 13.51
N PHE A 89 4.25 -3.47 12.53
CA PHE A 89 4.21 -2.02 12.73
C PHE A 89 3.12 -1.60 13.73
N SER A 90 1.95 -2.23 13.65
CA SER A 90 0.79 -1.92 14.50
C SER A 90 1.05 -2.18 15.99
N PHE A 91 1.91 -3.15 16.33
CA PHE A 91 2.28 -3.43 17.72
C PHE A 91 3.56 -2.73 18.16
N LEU A 92 4.54 -2.65 17.25
CA LEU A 92 5.86 -2.13 17.57
C LEU A 92 5.86 -0.61 17.75
N LEU A 93 5.03 0.13 17.00
CA LEU A 93 4.91 1.57 17.17
C LEU A 93 4.33 1.95 18.55
N PRO A 94 3.20 1.38 19.03
CA PRO A 94 2.75 1.56 20.40
C PRO A 94 3.77 1.14 21.46
N MET A 95 4.49 0.04 21.22
CA MET A 95 5.54 -0.41 22.15
C MET A 95 6.66 0.63 22.30
N LEU A 96 7.12 1.22 21.20
CA LEU A 96 8.09 2.31 21.22
C LEU A 96 7.54 3.56 21.92
N LEU A 97 6.27 3.89 21.70
CA LEU A 97 5.61 5.04 22.31
C LEU A 97 5.55 4.90 23.84
N VAL A 98 5.24 3.70 24.34
CA VAL A 98 5.30 3.40 25.78
C VAL A 98 6.72 3.54 26.33
N LEU A 99 7.74 3.04 25.62
CA LEU A 99 9.14 3.17 26.06
C LEU A 99 9.58 4.64 26.14
N ILE A 100 9.22 5.43 25.13
CA ILE A 100 9.49 6.87 25.08
C ILE A 100 8.76 7.60 26.20
N SER A 101 7.50 7.22 26.47
CA SER A 101 6.71 7.80 27.56
C SER A 101 7.34 7.55 28.93
N ILE A 102 7.78 6.31 29.20
CA ILE A 102 8.46 5.98 30.46
C ILE A 102 9.74 6.81 30.59
N PHE A 103 10.53 6.90 29.52
CA PHE A 103 11.75 7.70 29.54
C PHE A 103 11.47 9.19 29.77
N GLY A 104 10.48 9.75 29.08
CA GLY A 104 10.14 11.17 29.12
C GLY A 104 9.47 11.62 30.42
N PHE A 105 8.54 10.82 30.95
CA PHE A 105 7.71 11.22 32.09
C PHE A 105 8.12 10.60 33.43
N VAL A 106 8.98 9.58 33.43
CA VAL A 106 9.52 8.97 34.66
C VAL A 106 11.01 9.23 34.80
N VAL A 107 11.83 8.86 33.81
CA VAL A 107 13.29 8.91 33.94
C VAL A 107 13.82 10.34 34.00
N ILE A 108 13.39 11.21 33.07
CA ILE A 108 13.86 12.60 33.05
C ILE A 108 13.42 13.37 34.31
N PRO A 109 12.14 13.34 34.73
CA PRO A 109 11.71 14.13 35.88
C PRO A 109 12.36 13.66 37.19
N THR A 110 12.56 12.36 37.36
CA THR A 110 13.25 11.80 38.54
C THR A 110 14.73 12.18 38.59
N LEU A 111 15.41 12.30 37.44
CA LEU A 111 16.82 12.73 37.39
C LEU A 111 17.00 14.22 37.72
N PHE A 112 16.02 15.06 37.38
CA PHE A 112 16.07 16.52 37.55
C PHE A 112 15.26 17.03 38.77
N ASN A 113 14.76 16.15 39.64
CA ASN A 113 13.87 16.47 40.77
C ASN A 113 12.61 17.27 40.38
N LEU A 114 12.14 17.09 39.15
CA LEU A 114 10.83 17.57 38.71
C LEU A 114 9.80 16.51 39.10
N GLY A 115 8.75 16.88 39.81
CA GLY A 115 7.74 15.93 40.29
C GLY A 115 7.21 15.01 39.19
N MET A 116 7.04 13.72 39.48
CA MET A 116 6.51 12.76 38.52
C MET A 116 5.07 13.12 38.14
N SER A 117 4.84 13.28 36.84
CA SER A 117 3.51 13.57 36.31
C SER A 117 2.81 12.27 35.89
N THR A 118 2.18 11.60 36.85
CA THR A 118 1.43 10.35 36.64
C THR A 118 0.28 10.47 35.64
N PHE A 119 -0.30 11.67 35.52
CA PHE A 119 -1.34 11.99 34.55
C PHE A 119 -0.88 11.78 33.09
N PHE A 120 0.27 12.33 32.70
CA PHE A 120 0.77 12.22 31.33
C PHE A 120 1.15 10.78 30.98
N LEU A 121 1.67 10.01 31.94
CA LEU A 121 1.95 8.60 31.76
C LEU A 121 0.67 7.82 31.44
N MET A 122 -0.41 8.02 32.22
CA MET A 122 -1.69 7.35 31.97
C MET A 122 -2.27 7.69 30.59
N VAL A 123 -2.25 8.97 30.21
CA VAL A 123 -2.74 9.42 28.90
C VAL A 123 -1.91 8.82 27.75
N SER A 124 -0.59 8.76 27.88
CA SER A 124 0.26 8.16 26.84
C SER A 124 0.03 6.66 26.66
N LEU A 125 -0.31 5.95 27.76
CA LEU A 125 -0.54 4.52 27.76
C LEU A 125 -1.89 4.19 27.10
N THR A 126 -2.92 4.98 27.40
CA THR A 126 -4.22 4.86 26.72
C THR A 126 -4.12 5.20 25.23
N ILE A 127 -3.38 6.25 24.86
CA ILE A 127 -3.12 6.60 23.45
C ILE A 127 -2.42 5.46 22.73
N SER A 128 -1.38 4.87 23.34
CA SER A 128 -0.62 3.77 22.73
C SER A 128 -1.52 2.57 22.43
N LEU A 129 -2.41 2.21 23.36
CA LEU A 129 -3.34 1.10 23.17
C LEU A 129 -4.37 1.39 22.06
N VAL A 130 -4.90 2.61 22.03
CA VAL A 130 -5.88 3.04 21.01
C VAL A 130 -5.26 3.07 19.61
N LEU A 131 -3.97 3.38 19.50
CA LEU A 131 -3.26 3.54 18.22
C LEU A 131 -3.13 2.24 17.41
N ILE A 132 -3.26 1.07 18.04
CA ILE A 132 -3.21 -0.24 17.35
C ILE A 132 -4.30 -0.35 16.27
N ILE A 133 -5.52 0.06 16.61
CA ILE A 133 -6.71 -0.09 15.75
C ILE A 133 -6.57 0.70 14.42
N PRO A 134 -6.27 2.01 14.42
CA PRO A 134 -6.15 2.77 13.18
C PRO A 134 -4.98 2.30 12.31
N LEU A 135 -3.87 1.82 12.90
CA LEU A 135 -2.74 1.31 12.13
C LEU A 135 -3.07 0.02 11.37
N GLN A 136 -3.81 -0.90 12.00
CA GLN A 136 -4.27 -2.13 11.35
C GLN A 136 -5.35 -1.85 10.30
N ARG A 137 -6.21 -0.85 10.53
CA ARG A 137 -7.29 -0.48 9.60
C ARG A 137 -6.85 0.47 8.48
N TYR A 138 -5.59 0.91 8.49
CA TYR A 138 -5.06 1.83 7.50
C TYR A 138 -5.13 1.29 6.06
N PRO A 139 -4.70 0.04 5.77
CA PRO A 139 -4.82 -0.54 4.43
C PRO A 139 -6.28 -0.58 3.95
N LYS A 140 -7.22 -0.95 4.84
CA LYS A 140 -8.66 -0.98 4.58
C LYS A 140 -9.19 0.38 4.14
N PHE A 141 -8.80 1.44 4.85
CA PHE A 141 -9.20 2.80 4.53
C PHE A 141 -8.66 3.23 3.16
N LEU A 142 -7.40 2.91 2.86
CA LEU A 142 -6.80 3.26 1.58
C LEU A 142 -7.48 2.51 0.43
N ALA A 143 -7.73 1.21 0.59
CA ALA A 143 -8.45 0.38 -0.37
C ALA A 143 -9.86 0.92 -0.66
N ALA A 144 -10.62 1.29 0.39
CA ALA A 144 -11.94 1.88 0.24
C ALA A 144 -11.90 3.23 -0.50
N SER A 145 -10.93 4.08 -0.17
CA SER A 145 -10.76 5.37 -0.84
C SER A 145 -10.40 5.20 -2.32
N TRP A 146 -9.57 4.21 -2.64
CA TRP A 146 -9.19 3.86 -4.01
C TRP A 146 -10.39 3.37 -4.79
N ARG A 147 -11.13 2.40 -4.25
CA ARG A 147 -12.36 1.87 -4.86
C ARG A 147 -13.39 2.98 -5.14
N SER A 148 -13.55 3.92 -4.21
CA SER A 148 -14.44 5.07 -4.38
C SER A 148 -13.99 5.98 -5.53
N LYS A 149 -12.68 6.31 -5.59
CA LYS A 149 -12.11 7.09 -6.69
C LYS A 149 -12.29 6.40 -8.04
N THR A 150 -11.98 5.11 -8.13
CA THR A 150 -12.14 4.33 -9.37
C THR A 150 -13.60 4.29 -9.81
N THR A 151 -14.54 4.12 -8.88
CA THR A 151 -15.97 4.14 -9.19
C THR A 151 -16.40 5.49 -9.76
N ASN A 152 -15.95 6.59 -9.16
CA ASN A 152 -16.23 7.93 -9.66
C ASN A 152 -15.65 8.15 -11.08
N GLN A 153 -14.44 7.66 -11.34
CA GLN A 153 -13.82 7.75 -12.67
C GLN A 153 -14.55 6.89 -13.71
N MET A 154 -15.03 5.70 -13.35
CA MET A 154 -15.82 4.85 -14.24
C MET A 154 -17.10 5.56 -14.67
N VAL A 155 -17.82 6.16 -13.72
CA VAL A 155 -19.05 6.92 -13.99
C VAL A 155 -18.78 8.08 -14.94
N LEU A 156 -17.73 8.87 -14.69
CA LEU A 156 -17.32 9.98 -15.55
C LEU A 156 -16.98 9.52 -16.97
N CYS A 157 -16.27 8.39 -17.11
CA CYS A 157 -15.92 7.82 -18.41
C CYS A 157 -17.18 7.45 -19.22
N VAL A 158 -18.17 6.79 -18.60
CA VAL A 158 -19.44 6.46 -19.25
C VAL A 158 -20.20 7.72 -19.67
N PHE A 159 -20.26 8.74 -18.81
CA PHE A 159 -20.89 10.01 -19.15
C PHE A 159 -20.23 10.69 -20.36
N TYR A 160 -18.90 10.74 -20.39
CA TYR A 160 -18.19 11.31 -21.54
C TYR A 160 -18.39 10.50 -22.81
N LEU A 161 -18.38 9.17 -22.72
CA LEU A 161 -18.61 8.30 -23.87
C LEU A 161 -20.01 8.51 -24.44
N VAL A 162 -21.04 8.57 -23.59
CA VAL A 162 -22.43 8.82 -24.01
C VAL A 162 -22.60 10.24 -24.59
N ALA A 163 -21.99 11.25 -23.97
CA ALA A 163 -22.04 12.62 -24.48
C ALA A 163 -21.33 12.77 -25.84
N TYR A 164 -20.18 12.11 -26.01
CA TYR A 164 -19.46 12.07 -27.27
C TYR A 164 -20.26 11.36 -28.36
N LEU A 165 -20.82 10.18 -28.09
CA LEU A 165 -21.67 9.44 -29.03
C LEU A 165 -22.91 10.22 -29.47
N ARG A 166 -23.46 11.08 -28.60
CA ARG A 166 -24.56 11.98 -28.93
C ARG A 166 -24.16 13.05 -29.94
N HIS A 167 -22.92 13.56 -29.86
CA HIS A 167 -22.42 14.60 -30.77
C HIS A 167 -21.86 14.00 -32.07
N THR A 168 -21.15 12.88 -31.98
CA THR A 168 -20.57 12.13 -33.09
C THR A 168 -20.74 10.64 -32.82
N SER A 169 -21.62 9.98 -33.56
CA SER A 169 -21.94 8.55 -33.33
C SER A 169 -20.85 7.58 -33.80
N ASN A 170 -19.67 8.08 -34.20
CA ASN A 170 -18.55 7.27 -34.63
C ASN A 170 -17.39 7.38 -33.62
N LEU A 171 -16.97 6.25 -33.06
CA LEU A 171 -15.85 6.15 -32.11
C LEU A 171 -14.50 5.89 -32.80
N GLU A 172 -14.52 5.58 -34.10
CA GLU A 172 -13.35 5.06 -34.85
C GLU A 172 -12.70 6.10 -35.77
N ARG A 173 -13.16 7.36 -35.76
CA ARG A 173 -12.68 8.40 -36.68
C ARG A 173 -11.53 9.21 -36.11
#